data_AF-M1XSM2-F1
#
_entry.id   AF-M1XSM2-F1
#
_cell.length_a   1.000
_cell.length_b   1.000
_cell.length_c   1.000
_cell.angle_alpha   90.00
_cell.angle_beta   90.00
_cell.angle_gamma   90.00
#
_symmetry.space_group_name_H-M   'P 1'
#
loop_
_entity.id
_entity.type
_entity.pdbx_description
1 polymer ?
#
loop_
_entity_poly.entity_id
_entity_poly.type
_entity_poly.pdbx_seq_one_letter_code
_entity_poly.pdbx_strand_id
1 'polypeptide(L)' 'MGTKTIGLREAVHERLKARKREDESFSDLVDRLVAERRTDWREGFGTLPDGAAEDLEDAVSAAR' A
#
# COMPACT_ATOMS: atom_id res chain seq x y z
N MET A 1 -18.01 16.21 -4.54
CA MET A 1 -16.53 16.24 -4.59
C MET A 1 -16.12 16.73 -5.97
N GLY A 2 -15.19 17.68 -6.06
CA GLY A 2 -14.73 18.19 -7.36
C GLY A 2 -13.88 17.17 -8.09
N THR A 3 -14.23 16.84 -9.32
CA THR A 3 -13.40 15.99 -10.18
C THR A 3 -12.32 16.83 -10.85
N LYS A 4 -11.08 16.34 -10.85
CA LYS A 4 -9.97 16.94 -11.62
C LYS A 4 -9.51 15.93 -12.66
N THR A 5 -9.40 16.37 -13.91
CA THR A 5 -8.82 15.57 -14.98
C THR A 5 -7.30 15.69 -14.92
N ILE A 6 -6.62 14.55 -14.78
CA ILE A 6 -5.15 14.47 -14.81
C ILE A 6 -4.72 13.68 -16.05
N GLY A 7 -3.70 14.17 -16.75
CA GLY A 7 -3.08 13.41 -17.82
C GLY A 7 -2.19 12.31 -17.24
N LEU A 8 -2.39 11.07 -17.68
CA LEU A 8 -1.60 9.93 -17.27
C LEU A 8 -0.91 9.30 -18.48
N ARG A 9 0.31 8.81 -18.30
CA ARG A 9 0.99 8.02 -19.34
C ARG A 9 0.23 6.71 -19.54
N GLU A 10 0.00 6.31 -20.79
CA GLU A 10 -0.73 5.09 -21.15
C GLU A 10 -0.21 3.85 -20.39
N ALA A 11 1.12 3.67 -20.35
CA ALA A 11 1.74 2.57 -19.63
C ALA A 11 1.42 2.53 -18.12
N VAL A 12 1.15 3.69 -17.51
CA VAL A 12 0.76 3.77 -16.10
C VAL A 12 -0.74 3.49 -15.94
N HIS A 13 -1.56 4.00 -16.86
CA HIS A 13 -2.99 3.71 -16.89
C HIS A 13 -3.26 2.20 -16.98
N GLU A 14 -2.59 1.49 -17.87
CA GLU A 14 -2.73 0.04 -18.03
C GLU A 14 -2.28 -0.73 -16.77
N ARG A 15 -1.19 -0.30 -16.12
CA ARG A 15 -0.74 -0.89 -14.85
C ARG A 15 -1.73 -0.68 -13.71
N LEU A 16 -2.36 0.48 -13.66
CA LEU A 16 -3.41 0.78 -12.69
C LEU A 16 -4.65 -0.08 -12.95
N LYS A 17 -5.06 -0.18 -14.22
CA LYS A 17 -6.18 -1.02 -14.65
C LYS A 17 -5.98 -2.49 -14.29
N ALA A 18 -4.77 -3.03 -14.45
CA ALA A 18 -4.45 -4.40 -14.04
C ALA A 18 -4.50 -4.63 -12.52
N ARG A 19 -4.34 -3.58 -11.71
CA ARG A 19 -4.44 -3.62 -10.23
C ARG A 19 -5.85 -3.32 -9.70
N LYS A 20 -6.76 -2.90 -10.57
CA LYS A 20 -8.13 -2.54 -10.23
C LYS A 20 -8.91 -3.80 -9.85
N ARG A 21 -9.65 -3.76 -8.75
CA ARG A 21 -10.58 -4.83 -8.37
C ARG A 21 -11.91 -4.69 -9.12
N GLU A 22 -12.67 -5.78 -9.25
CA GLU A 22 -13.92 -5.78 -10.05
C GLU A 22 -14.97 -4.80 -9.51
N ASP A 23 -15.07 -4.65 -8.18
CA ASP A 23 -16.04 -3.77 -7.52
C ASP A 23 -15.52 -2.35 -7.20
N GLU A 24 -14.34 -1.96 -7.68
CA GLU A 24 -13.67 -0.70 -7.34
C GLU A 24 -13.81 0.34 -8.48
N SER A 25 -13.99 1.64 -8.19
CA SER A 25 -13.84 2.68 -9.22
C SER A 25 -12.38 3.09 -9.40
N PHE A 26 -12.05 3.77 -10.51
CA PHE A 26 -10.67 4.23 -10.71
C PHE A 26 -10.25 5.27 -9.66
N SER A 27 -11.20 6.06 -9.15
CA SER A 27 -10.97 6.99 -8.05
C SER A 27 -10.68 6.25 -6.75
N ASP A 28 -11.42 5.17 -6.45
CA ASP A 28 -11.20 4.35 -5.25
C ASP A 28 -9.83 3.66 -5.28
N LEU A 29 -9.42 3.16 -6.46
CA LEU A 29 -8.08 2.62 -6.68
C LEU A 29 -6.99 3.64 -6.34
N VAL A 30 -7.11 4.86 -6.87
CA VAL A 30 -6.12 5.91 -6.60
C VAL A 30 -6.13 6.30 -5.13
N ASP A 31 -7.30 6.42 -4.51
CA ASP A 31 -7.43 6.76 -3.10
C ASP A 31 -6.80 5.69 -2.21
N ARG A 32 -7.06 4.41 -2.50
CA ARG A 32 -6.44 3.28 -1.82
C ARG A 32 -4.92 3.27 -1.99
N LEU A 33 -4.39 3.49 -3.19
CA LEU A 33 -2.94 3.51 -3.43
C LEU A 33 -2.26 4.66 -2.68
N VAL A 34 -2.92 5.80 -2.58
CA VAL A 34 -2.43 6.97 -1.83
C VAL A 34 -2.53 6.71 -0.32
N ALA A 35 -3.61 6.09 0.15
CA ALA A 35 -3.79 5.70 1.55
C ALA A 35 -2.78 4.63 1.99
N GLU A 36 -2.55 3.59 1.17
CA GLU A 36 -1.53 2.56 1.39
C GLU A 36 -0.12 3.17 1.47
N ARG A 37 0.17 4.21 0.67
CA ARG A 37 1.45 4.95 0.77
C ARG A 37 1.56 5.86 1.98
N ARG A 38 0.44 6.27 2.59
CA ARG A 38 0.42 7.00 3.86
C ARG A 38 0.54 6.08 5.07
N THR A 39 0.40 4.77 4.90
CA THR A 39 1.06 3.81 5.81
C THR A 39 2.55 3.88 5.49
N ASP A 40 3.17 4.99 5.88
CA ASP A 40 4.61 5.15 5.80
C ASP A 40 5.15 4.11 6.78
N TRP A 41 5.71 3.02 6.27
CA TRP A 41 6.38 2.03 7.11
C TRP A 41 7.49 2.69 7.94
N ARG A 42 7.94 3.91 7.58
CA ARG A 42 8.82 4.76 8.39
C ARG A 42 8.14 5.42 9.58
N GLU A 43 6.81 5.64 9.58
CA GLU A 43 6.05 5.98 10.80
C GLU A 43 5.95 4.77 11.75
N GLY A 44 6.01 3.54 11.21
CA GLY A 44 6.15 2.30 11.99
C GLY A 44 7.61 1.95 12.36
N PHE A 45 8.60 2.63 11.78
CA PHE A 45 10.01 2.32 11.96
C PHE A 45 10.52 3.07 13.20
N GLY A 46 10.56 2.35 14.32
CA GLY A 46 10.94 2.89 15.64
C GLY A 46 9.83 2.87 16.69
N THR A 47 8.62 2.40 16.34
CA THR A 47 7.52 2.11 17.29
C THR A 47 7.50 0.65 17.77
N LEU A 48 8.37 -0.19 17.21
CA LEU A 48 8.56 -1.54 17.71
C LEU A 48 9.26 -1.47 19.08
N PRO A 49 8.66 -2.05 20.14
CA PRO A 49 9.32 -2.16 21.43
C PRO A 49 10.62 -2.95 21.30
N ASP A 50 11.60 -2.64 22.16
CA ASP A 50 12.79 -3.46 22.32
C ASP A 50 12.36 -4.93 22.56
N GLY A 51 12.86 -5.88 21.76
CA GLY A 51 12.43 -7.28 21.79
C GLY A 51 11.57 -7.73 20.59
N ALA A 52 10.89 -6.80 19.90
CA ALA A 52 9.96 -7.16 18.83
C ALA A 52 10.65 -7.70 17.56
N ALA A 53 11.95 -7.44 17.42
CA ALA A 53 12.76 -8.04 16.36
C ALA A 53 13.05 -9.51 16.68
N GLU A 54 13.45 -9.83 17.92
CA GLU A 54 13.67 -11.20 18.37
C GLU A 54 12.38 -12.03 18.28
N ASP A 55 11.23 -11.47 18.69
CA ASP A 55 9.93 -12.15 18.60
C ASP A 55 9.55 -12.52 17.15
N LEU A 56 9.88 -11.64 16.20
CA LEU A 56 9.64 -11.89 14.78
C LEU A 56 10.59 -12.96 14.22
N GLU A 57 11.86 -12.95 14.63
CA GLU A 57 12.85 -13.97 14.25
C GLU A 57 12.44 -15.35 14.76
N ASP A 58 11.96 -15.44 16.00
CA ASP A 58 11.47 -16.68 16.60
C ASP A 58 10.23 -17.21 15.86
N ALA A 59 9.27 -16.33 15.54
CA ALA A 59 8.07 -16.70 14.80
C ALA A 59 8.37 -17.24 13.39
N VAL A 60 9.33 -16.62 12.69
CA VAL A 60 9.77 -17.08 11.35
C VAL A 60 10.51 -18.41 11.44
N SER A 61 11.33 -18.61 12.48
CA SER A 61 12.08 -19.84 12.71
C SER A 61 11.17 -21.02 13.07
N ALA A 62 10.11 -20.77 13.85
CA ALA A 62 9.12 -21.79 14.22
C ALA A 62 8.19 -22.19 13.05
N ALA A 63 8.04 -21.34 12.04
CA ALA A 63 7.24 -21.61 10.85
C ALA A 63 7.99 -22.43 9.77
N ARG A 64 9.28 -22.71 9.97
CA ARG A 64 10.16 -23.47 9.05
C ARG A 64 10.33 -24.91 9.49
#